data_AF-X1L8N6-F1
#
_entry.id   AF-X1L8N6-F1
#
_cell.length_a   1.000
_cell.length_b   1.000
_cell.length_c   1.000
_cell.angle_alpha   90.00
_cell.angle_beta   90.00
_cell.angle_gamma   90.00
#
_symmetry.space_group_name_H-M   'P 1'
#
loop_
_entity.id
_entity.type
_entity.pdbx_description
1 polymer ?
#
loop_
_entity_poly.entity_id
_entity_poly.type
_entity_poly.pdbx_seq_one_letter_code
_entity_poly.pdbx_strand_id
1 'polypeptide(L)'
;EPAPNPTFATVSGYATPSTKINIGWERNPNIENSHLSGTDAIHVTTSIATLDYAMVIVPTNFTLSNTSTISYWGYTENGSDVKAPDEIFLFLEKGEDVSILTSHKPGGAASEYYGKWDNWSLSDTANQWHTVNPYAVANLADYIDNGYTVLAIALTAGPSVTSGAVNVDVYFDNLTVDGEVLLDDDTGTIEVPEPIGGFPAPSIQDAIDAALPGDTVLVGPGTYGESITINKENLTIISDTGDYRTTGVILKGTIGIGADNVKVQGFKFQDISAAGYKHVIYTSEPTANYVTIDANSF
;
A
#
# COMPACT_ATOMS: atom_id res chain seq x y z
N GLU A 1 -13.61 -16.37 -10.01
CA GLU A 1 -13.75 -15.62 -8.75
C GLU A 1 -14.93 -14.64 -8.84
N PRO A 2 -15.86 -14.62 -7.88
CA PRO A 2 -16.78 -13.50 -7.76
C PRO A 2 -15.96 -12.22 -7.54
N ALA A 3 -16.40 -11.10 -8.14
CA ALA A 3 -15.78 -9.81 -7.94
C ALA A 3 -15.70 -9.45 -6.45
N PRO A 4 -14.61 -8.82 -5.97
CA PRO A 4 -14.63 -8.09 -4.71
C PRO A 4 -15.88 -7.20 -4.66
N ASN A 5 -16.57 -7.17 -3.52
CA ASN A 5 -17.77 -6.37 -3.35
C ASN A 5 -17.42 -5.14 -2.52
N PRO A 6 -17.11 -3.98 -3.15
CA PRO A 6 -16.77 -2.77 -2.40
C PRO A 6 -17.92 -2.45 -1.44
N THR A 7 -17.59 -2.37 -0.16
CA THR A 7 -18.58 -2.16 0.92
C THR A 7 -17.99 -1.12 1.88
N PHE A 8 -18.84 -0.25 2.41
CA PHE A 8 -18.43 0.99 3.07
C PHE A 8 -18.08 0.80 4.55
N ALA A 9 -17.09 1.52 5.08
CA ALA A 9 -17.10 1.93 6.48
C ALA A 9 -16.69 3.40 6.64
N THR A 10 -17.46 4.13 7.45
CA THR A 10 -17.27 5.55 7.79
C THR A 10 -16.80 5.69 9.22
N VAL A 11 -15.82 6.57 9.46
CA VAL A 11 -15.28 6.80 10.80
C VAL A 11 -16.17 7.80 11.52
N SER A 12 -16.82 7.36 12.61
CA SER A 12 -17.78 8.19 13.34
C SER A 12 -17.14 8.88 14.54
N GLY A 13 -16.88 10.17 14.37
CA GLY A 13 -16.72 11.15 15.45
C GLY A 13 -17.62 12.40 15.29
N TYR A 14 -18.36 12.52 14.19
CA TYR A 14 -19.22 13.66 13.86
C TYR A 14 -20.58 13.17 13.35
N ALA A 15 -21.64 13.92 13.66
CA ALA A 15 -23.03 13.43 13.77
C ALA A 15 -23.72 12.85 12.51
N THR A 16 -23.05 12.75 11.36
CA THR A 16 -23.60 12.15 10.12
C THR A 16 -22.47 11.81 9.14
N PRO A 17 -22.43 10.60 8.54
CA PRO A 17 -21.59 10.30 7.39
C PRO A 17 -21.75 11.36 6.30
N SER A 18 -20.66 11.74 5.65
CA SER A 18 -20.74 12.74 4.58
C SER A 18 -21.56 12.18 3.42
N THR A 19 -22.79 12.68 3.24
CA THR A 19 -23.60 12.46 2.01
C THR A 19 -22.93 12.97 0.72
N LYS A 20 -21.69 13.44 0.82
CA LYS A 20 -20.92 14.12 -0.22
C LYS A 20 -19.75 13.29 -0.73
N ILE A 21 -19.62 12.02 -0.30
CA ILE A 21 -18.66 11.07 -0.83
C ILE A 21 -19.40 10.01 -1.63
N ASN A 22 -18.92 9.75 -2.83
CA ASN A 22 -19.30 8.60 -3.65
C ASN A 22 -18.05 7.74 -3.83
N ILE A 23 -18.22 6.42 -3.68
CA ILE A 23 -17.16 5.45 -3.93
C ILE A 23 -17.65 4.50 -5.01
N GLY A 24 -16.91 4.40 -6.11
CA GLY A 24 -17.13 3.44 -7.18
C GLY A 24 -16.00 2.41 -7.20
N TRP A 25 -16.26 1.28 -7.83
CA TRP A 25 -15.22 0.33 -8.21
C TRP A 25 -15.33 0.05 -9.70
N GLU A 26 -14.20 0.04 -10.38
CA GLU A 26 -14.10 -0.23 -11.81
C GLU A 26 -13.07 -1.31 -12.06
N ARG A 27 -13.46 -2.28 -12.88
CA ARG A 27 -12.53 -3.26 -13.45
C ARG A 27 -12.02 -2.79 -14.80
N ASN A 28 -10.72 -2.93 -15.02
CA ASN A 28 -9.99 -2.49 -16.21
C ASN A 28 -10.26 -1.00 -16.48
N PRO A 29 -9.98 -0.12 -15.49
CA PRO A 29 -10.13 1.31 -15.66
C PRO A 29 -9.25 1.80 -16.81
N ASN A 30 -9.71 2.85 -17.48
CA ASN A 30 -8.90 3.52 -18.50
C ASN A 30 -7.94 4.50 -17.82
N ILE A 31 -6.72 4.04 -17.58
CA ILE A 31 -5.65 4.81 -16.95
C ILE A 31 -5.05 5.75 -17.99
N GLU A 32 -5.18 7.07 -17.79
CA GLU A 32 -4.69 8.07 -18.75
C GLU A 32 -3.18 8.29 -18.62
N ASN A 33 -2.59 7.93 -17.47
CA ASN A 33 -1.17 8.10 -17.22
C ASN A 33 -0.36 6.91 -17.75
N SER A 34 0.48 7.15 -18.76
CA SER A 34 1.13 6.09 -19.56
C SER A 34 2.15 5.21 -18.81
N HIS A 35 2.46 5.52 -17.55
CA HIS A 35 3.38 4.74 -16.72
C HIS A 35 2.70 4.09 -15.51
N LEU A 36 1.38 4.23 -15.36
CA LEU A 36 0.58 3.55 -14.35
C LEU A 36 -0.25 2.45 -15.02
N SER A 37 -0.49 1.36 -14.33
CA SER A 37 -1.29 0.23 -14.82
C SER A 37 -2.13 -0.41 -13.70
N GLY A 38 -3.26 -1.02 -14.07
CA GLY A 38 -4.20 -1.58 -13.10
C GLY A 38 -5.50 -2.02 -13.77
N THR A 39 -6.08 -3.09 -13.26
CA THR A 39 -7.33 -3.74 -13.65
C THR A 39 -8.44 -3.63 -12.60
N ASP A 40 -8.24 -2.95 -11.48
CA ASP A 40 -9.15 -2.79 -10.35
C ASP A 40 -8.87 -1.44 -9.63
N ALA A 41 -9.75 -0.46 -9.84
CA ALA A 41 -9.67 0.85 -9.19
C ALA A 41 -10.86 1.11 -8.26
N ILE A 42 -10.60 1.79 -7.14
CA ILE A 42 -11.62 2.53 -6.39
C ILE A 42 -11.66 3.98 -6.88
N HIS A 43 -12.82 4.44 -7.31
CA HIS A 43 -13.08 5.86 -7.53
C HIS A 43 -13.61 6.49 -6.27
N VAL A 44 -12.89 7.42 -5.67
CA VAL A 44 -13.35 8.22 -4.54
C VAL A 44 -13.67 9.62 -5.03
N THR A 45 -14.94 9.96 -5.07
CA THR A 45 -15.40 11.31 -5.43
C THR A 45 -16.00 12.00 -4.21
N THR A 46 -15.44 13.13 -3.81
CA THR A 46 -16.01 13.99 -2.76
C THR A 46 -16.47 15.33 -3.35
N SER A 47 -17.51 15.95 -2.79
CA SER A 47 -17.89 17.32 -3.17
C SER A 47 -17.42 18.40 -2.18
N ILE A 48 -16.83 17.99 -1.05
CA ILE A 48 -16.25 18.80 0.03
C ILE A 48 -15.16 17.98 0.74
N ALA A 49 -14.27 18.64 1.48
CA ALA A 49 -13.36 17.99 2.42
C ALA A 49 -14.10 17.03 3.36
N THR A 50 -13.51 15.88 3.67
CA THR A 50 -14.09 14.86 4.54
C THR A 50 -13.04 14.14 5.37
N LEU A 51 -13.44 13.68 6.56
CA LEU A 51 -12.64 12.82 7.43
C LEU A 51 -13.00 11.33 7.29
N ASP A 52 -13.94 11.00 6.39
CA ASP A 52 -14.36 9.63 6.14
C ASP A 52 -13.36 8.90 5.22
N TYR A 53 -13.27 7.58 5.40
CA TYR A 53 -12.42 6.70 4.60
C TYR A 53 -13.25 5.99 3.53
N ALA A 54 -12.61 5.70 2.40
CA ALA A 54 -13.13 4.76 1.42
C ALA A 54 -12.50 3.38 1.66
N MET A 55 -13.25 2.30 1.47
CA MET A 55 -12.75 0.94 1.70
C MET A 55 -13.16 0.00 0.56
N VAL A 56 -12.25 -0.87 0.13
CA VAL A 56 -12.58 -2.11 -0.61
C VAL A 56 -12.45 -3.28 0.34
N ILE A 57 -13.53 -4.04 0.47
CA ILE A 57 -13.56 -5.24 1.31
C ILE A 57 -13.29 -6.45 0.43
N VAL A 58 -12.18 -7.14 0.71
CA VAL A 58 -11.78 -8.40 0.09
C VAL A 58 -12.13 -9.53 1.06
N PRO A 59 -13.12 -10.38 0.74
CA PRO A 59 -13.45 -11.53 1.57
C PRO A 59 -12.27 -12.47 1.73
N THR A 60 -12.05 -12.96 2.93
CA THR A 60 -11.01 -13.93 3.27
C THR A 60 -11.58 -15.01 4.19
N ASN A 61 -10.81 -16.05 4.49
CA ASN A 61 -11.20 -17.03 5.50
C ASN A 61 -9.97 -17.76 6.04
N PHE A 62 -9.24 -17.11 6.95
CA PHE A 62 -8.06 -17.70 7.56
C PHE A 62 -8.02 -17.44 9.06
N THR A 63 -7.48 -18.38 9.83
CA THR A 63 -7.25 -18.19 11.26
C THR A 63 -5.97 -17.38 11.47
N LEU A 64 -6.09 -16.27 12.19
CA LEU A 64 -4.95 -15.40 12.47
C LEU A 64 -3.93 -16.15 13.34
N SER A 65 -2.67 -16.13 12.94
CA SER A 65 -1.58 -16.80 13.64
C SER A 65 -0.35 -15.89 13.79
N ASN A 66 0.63 -16.31 14.59
CA ASN A 66 1.90 -15.60 14.73
C ASN A 66 2.80 -15.69 13.48
N THR A 67 2.47 -16.56 12.53
CA THR A 67 3.14 -16.67 11.24
C THR A 67 2.35 -16.02 10.12
N SER A 68 1.15 -15.49 10.40
CA SER A 68 0.32 -14.90 9.37
C SER A 68 0.97 -13.64 8.81
N THR A 69 0.99 -13.55 7.49
CA THR A 69 1.55 -12.44 6.73
C THR A 69 0.48 -11.84 5.84
N ILE A 70 0.43 -10.51 5.80
CA ILE A 70 -0.44 -9.74 4.91
C ILE A 70 0.46 -8.72 4.24
N SER A 71 0.51 -8.73 2.92
CA SER A 71 1.20 -7.72 2.11
C SER A 71 0.22 -7.13 1.12
N TYR A 72 0.42 -5.87 0.74
CA TYR A 72 -0.44 -5.14 -0.19
C TYR A 72 0.29 -3.91 -0.71
N TRP A 73 -0.07 -3.48 -1.90
CA TRP A 73 0.31 -2.20 -2.47
C TRP A 73 -0.93 -1.39 -2.83
N GLY A 74 -0.75 -0.08 -2.95
CA GLY A 74 -1.74 0.75 -3.57
C GLY A 74 -1.22 2.16 -3.77
N TYR A 75 -1.84 2.87 -4.70
CA TYR A 75 -1.43 4.21 -5.07
C TYR A 75 -2.59 4.99 -5.69
N THR A 76 -2.38 6.30 -5.89
CA THR A 76 -3.37 7.19 -6.51
C THR A 76 -2.89 7.69 -7.87
N GLU A 77 -3.77 7.67 -8.88
CA GLU A 77 -3.41 8.13 -10.25
C GLU A 77 -3.38 9.65 -10.40
N ASN A 78 -4.20 10.37 -9.61
CA ASN A 78 -4.47 11.79 -9.85
C ASN A 78 -3.71 12.76 -8.94
N GLY A 79 -2.69 12.29 -8.20
CA GLY A 79 -1.92 13.19 -7.33
C GLY A 79 -2.72 13.90 -6.27
N SER A 80 -3.75 13.22 -5.81
CA SER A 80 -4.64 13.69 -4.75
C SER A 80 -3.90 13.80 -3.41
N ASP A 81 -4.46 14.61 -2.50
CA ASP A 81 -4.10 14.62 -1.09
C ASP A 81 -4.58 13.37 -0.34
N VAL A 82 -5.41 12.53 -0.98
CA VAL A 82 -5.84 11.24 -0.46
C VAL A 82 -4.67 10.26 -0.48
N LYS A 83 -4.32 9.75 0.69
CA LYS A 83 -3.32 8.70 0.85
C LYS A 83 -3.94 7.34 0.52
N ALA A 84 -3.23 6.54 -0.26
CA ALA A 84 -3.57 5.15 -0.51
C ALA A 84 -2.29 4.30 -0.61
N PRO A 85 -2.29 3.09 -0.02
CA PRO A 85 -3.23 2.68 1.02
C PRO A 85 -3.02 3.55 2.28
N ASP A 86 -4.10 3.96 2.94
CA ASP A 86 -3.95 4.70 4.20
C ASP A 86 -3.81 3.74 5.39
N GLU A 87 -4.71 2.77 5.48
CA GLU A 87 -4.83 1.75 6.53
C GLU A 87 -5.36 0.42 5.96
N ILE A 88 -5.17 -0.66 6.72
CA ILE A 88 -5.93 -1.90 6.54
C ILE A 88 -6.81 -2.20 7.73
N PHE A 89 -7.96 -2.80 7.45
CA PHE A 89 -8.91 -3.27 8.46
C PHE A 89 -9.08 -4.78 8.35
N LEU A 90 -8.99 -5.48 9.47
CA LEU A 90 -9.29 -6.91 9.58
C LEU A 90 -10.66 -7.05 10.20
N PHE A 91 -11.55 -7.79 9.55
CA PHE A 91 -12.86 -8.17 10.08
C PHE A 91 -12.71 -9.56 10.68
N LEU A 92 -12.79 -9.65 12.01
CA LEU A 92 -12.52 -10.89 12.74
C LEU A 92 -13.78 -11.44 13.40
N GLU A 93 -13.86 -12.77 13.45
CA GLU A 93 -14.92 -13.51 14.13
C GLU A 93 -14.35 -14.64 14.99
N LYS A 94 -15.00 -14.86 16.13
CA LYS A 94 -14.86 -16.05 16.97
C LYS A 94 -16.20 -16.40 17.60
N GLY A 95 -16.92 -17.37 17.01
CA GLY A 95 -18.23 -17.75 17.51
C GLY A 95 -19.24 -16.62 17.33
N GLU A 96 -19.74 -16.03 18.43
CA GLU A 96 -20.62 -14.86 18.39
C GLU A 96 -19.86 -13.53 18.53
N ASP A 97 -18.57 -13.58 18.86
CA ASP A 97 -17.73 -12.39 19.03
C ASP A 97 -17.23 -11.90 17.67
N VAL A 98 -17.51 -10.64 17.35
CA VAL A 98 -17.00 -9.95 16.16
C VAL A 98 -16.12 -8.77 16.57
N SER A 99 -15.06 -8.51 15.83
CA SER A 99 -14.13 -7.42 16.10
C SER A 99 -13.55 -6.87 14.82
N ILE A 100 -13.10 -5.62 14.87
CA ILE A 100 -12.35 -5.02 13.78
C ILE A 100 -11.05 -4.49 14.29
N LEU A 101 -9.97 -4.85 13.62
CA LEU A 101 -8.66 -4.30 13.89
C LEU A 101 -8.25 -3.40 12.75
N THR A 102 -7.74 -2.20 13.06
CA THR A 102 -7.12 -1.32 12.08
C THR A 102 -5.63 -1.14 12.34
N SER A 103 -4.86 -1.02 11.27
CA SER A 103 -3.42 -0.84 11.31
C SER A 103 -3.00 0.64 11.45
N HIS A 104 -3.66 1.48 12.25
CA HIS A 104 -3.17 2.85 12.50
C HIS A 104 -3.82 3.60 13.68
N LYS A 105 -3.06 4.60 14.17
CA LYS A 105 -3.50 5.78 14.93
C LYS A 105 -3.04 7.06 14.18
N PRO A 106 -3.93 8.00 13.82
CA PRO A 106 -3.62 9.20 13.02
C PRO A 106 -2.39 10.00 13.50
N GLY A 107 -1.45 10.31 12.59
CA GLY A 107 -0.65 11.56 12.66
C GLY A 107 0.84 11.51 13.06
N GLY A 108 1.60 10.44 12.79
CA GLY A 108 3.07 10.53 12.88
C GLY A 108 3.86 9.69 11.86
N ALA A 109 5.19 9.60 12.03
CA ALA A 109 6.13 8.97 11.09
C ALA A 109 6.02 7.43 11.00
N ALA A 110 5.95 6.85 9.79
CA ALA A 110 5.75 5.41 9.50
C ALA A 110 6.47 4.41 10.46
N SER A 111 7.71 4.72 10.88
CA SER A 111 8.49 3.91 11.82
C SER A 111 7.89 3.75 13.24
N GLU A 112 6.95 4.59 13.65
CA GLU A 112 6.30 4.52 14.98
C GLU A 112 5.06 3.61 15.01
N TYR A 113 4.62 3.10 13.84
CA TYR A 113 3.28 2.51 13.65
C TYR A 113 3.27 1.05 13.23
N TYR A 114 4.35 0.54 12.64
CA TYR A 114 4.44 -0.87 12.25
C TYR A 114 4.18 -1.82 13.43
N GLY A 115 3.16 -2.68 13.29
CA GLY A 115 2.79 -3.70 14.28
C GLY A 115 1.85 -3.24 15.40
N LYS A 116 1.29 -2.03 15.35
CA LYS A 116 0.28 -1.56 16.31
C LYS A 116 -1.12 -1.66 15.72
N TRP A 117 -2.07 -2.12 16.53
CA TRP A 117 -3.45 -2.32 16.13
C TRP A 117 -4.38 -1.58 17.09
N ASP A 118 -5.44 -1.00 16.55
CA ASP A 118 -6.53 -0.45 17.34
C ASP A 118 -7.80 -1.29 17.12
N ASN A 119 -8.54 -1.55 18.20
CA ASN A 119 -9.83 -2.23 18.13
C ASN A 119 -10.95 -1.23 17.87
N TRP A 120 -11.78 -1.58 16.92
CA TRP A 120 -12.85 -0.79 16.36
C TRP A 120 -14.17 -1.56 16.49
N SER A 121 -15.23 -0.85 16.88
CA SER A 121 -16.58 -1.43 16.96
C SER A 121 -17.46 -0.89 15.85
N LEU A 122 -18.10 -1.79 15.08
CA LEU A 122 -19.14 -1.39 14.14
C LEU A 122 -20.45 -1.17 14.87
N SER A 123 -21.10 -0.04 14.63
CA SER A 123 -22.55 0.04 14.76
C SER A 123 -23.19 -0.04 13.39
N ASP A 124 -23.99 -1.08 13.18
CA ASP A 124 -24.84 -1.24 12.00
C ASP A 124 -26.23 -0.71 12.33
N THR A 125 -26.45 0.57 12.06
CA THR A 125 -27.81 1.11 11.96
C THR A 125 -28.18 1.22 10.49
N ALA A 126 -28.37 0.07 9.84
CA ALA A 126 -29.11 -0.14 8.60
C ALA A 126 -29.22 1.09 7.70
N ASN A 127 -28.13 1.43 6.98
CA ASN A 127 -28.13 2.18 5.71
C ASN A 127 -26.69 2.37 5.22
N GLN A 128 -26.19 1.40 4.43
CA GLN A 128 -25.00 1.45 3.58
C GLN A 128 -23.65 1.81 4.21
N TRP A 129 -23.57 2.52 5.33
CA TRP A 129 -22.36 3.05 5.93
C TRP A 129 -22.16 2.47 7.34
N HIS A 130 -21.03 1.82 7.61
CA HIS A 130 -20.71 1.40 8.97
C HIS A 130 -20.17 2.58 9.78
N THR A 131 -20.74 2.85 10.95
CA THR A 131 -20.28 3.90 11.86
C THR A 131 -19.31 3.27 12.84
N VAL A 132 -18.06 3.75 12.88
CA VAL A 132 -17.07 3.19 13.80
C VAL A 132 -16.81 4.10 15.00
N ASN A 133 -16.96 3.56 16.21
CA ASN A 133 -16.72 4.26 17.48
C ASN A 133 -15.25 4.09 17.95
N PRO A 134 -14.54 5.18 18.28
CA PRO A 134 -13.08 5.19 18.46
C PRO A 134 -12.44 4.32 19.57
N TYR A 135 -11.36 3.65 19.15
CA TYR A 135 -10.02 3.51 19.75
C TYR A 135 -9.88 3.00 21.19
N ALA A 136 -9.71 1.67 21.29
CA ALA A 136 -8.86 1.08 22.33
C ALA A 136 -7.68 0.38 21.67
N VAL A 137 -6.47 0.59 22.21
CA VAL A 137 -5.27 -0.14 21.76
C VAL A 137 -5.55 -1.63 21.85
N ALA A 138 -5.39 -2.33 20.73
CA ALA A 138 -5.55 -3.76 20.63
C ALA A 138 -4.19 -4.46 20.70
N ASN A 139 -4.11 -5.51 21.50
CA ASN A 139 -2.98 -6.42 21.44
C ASN A 139 -3.29 -7.52 20.42
N LEU A 140 -2.56 -7.55 19.30
CA LEU A 140 -2.77 -8.55 18.24
C LEU A 140 -2.66 -10.00 18.77
N ALA A 141 -1.79 -10.22 19.77
CA ALA A 141 -1.63 -11.52 20.41
C ALA A 141 -2.94 -12.04 21.01
N ASP A 142 -3.81 -11.17 21.51
CA ASP A 142 -5.10 -11.59 22.08
C ASP A 142 -5.99 -12.23 21.00
N TYR A 143 -5.91 -11.79 19.75
CA TYR A 143 -6.69 -12.35 18.64
C TYR A 143 -6.08 -13.64 18.10
N ILE A 144 -4.74 -13.68 18.03
CA ILE A 144 -3.97 -14.88 17.65
C ILE A 144 -4.21 -16.01 18.67
N ASP A 145 -3.97 -15.76 19.95
CA ASP A 145 -4.04 -16.76 21.02
C ASP A 145 -5.46 -17.28 21.23
N ASN A 146 -6.46 -16.48 20.86
CA ASN A 146 -7.86 -16.87 20.91
C ASN A 146 -8.38 -17.52 19.62
N GLY A 147 -7.57 -17.62 18.56
CA GLY A 147 -7.96 -18.29 17.32
C GLY A 147 -9.06 -17.57 16.56
N TYR A 148 -9.00 -16.23 16.49
CA TYR A 148 -9.92 -15.46 15.66
C TYR A 148 -9.70 -15.78 14.17
N THR A 149 -10.80 -15.85 13.44
CA THR A 149 -10.79 -15.99 11.98
C THR A 149 -10.95 -14.62 11.35
N VAL A 150 -10.09 -14.27 10.40
CA VAL A 150 -10.25 -13.10 9.55
C VAL A 150 -11.19 -13.49 8.41
N LEU A 151 -12.34 -12.83 8.36
CA LEU A 151 -13.40 -13.04 7.35
C LEU A 151 -13.28 -12.10 6.16
N ALA A 152 -12.62 -10.96 6.37
CA ALA A 152 -12.32 -10.02 5.31
C ALA A 152 -11.16 -9.11 5.71
N ILE A 153 -10.46 -8.63 4.69
CA ILE A 153 -9.49 -7.53 4.78
C ILE A 153 -10.08 -6.37 4.01
N ALA A 154 -10.09 -5.17 4.59
CA ALA A 154 -10.41 -3.97 3.86
C ALA A 154 -9.18 -3.10 3.65
N LEU A 155 -8.95 -2.72 2.40
CA LEU A 155 -7.93 -1.77 1.99
C LEU A 155 -8.57 -0.39 1.88
N THR A 156 -7.90 0.66 2.39
CA THR A 156 -8.53 1.97 2.49
C THR A 156 -7.81 3.07 1.74
N ALA A 157 -8.63 4.01 1.26
CA ALA A 157 -8.19 5.34 0.88
C ALA A 157 -8.55 6.31 2.01
N GLY A 158 -7.59 7.13 2.38
CA GLY A 158 -7.69 8.06 3.51
C GLY A 158 -8.66 9.22 3.27
N PRO A 159 -8.85 10.08 4.29
CA PRO A 159 -9.65 11.29 4.17
C PRO A 159 -9.04 12.30 3.20
N SER A 160 -9.89 13.13 2.59
CA SER A 160 -9.44 14.32 1.83
C SER A 160 -9.62 15.58 2.66
N VAL A 161 -8.52 16.31 2.88
CA VAL A 161 -8.48 17.50 3.74
C VAL A 161 -8.45 18.81 2.95
N THR A 162 -8.36 18.74 1.62
CA THR A 162 -8.42 19.89 0.73
C THR A 162 -9.85 20.44 0.60
N SER A 163 -9.99 21.77 0.52
CA SER A 163 -11.29 22.48 0.61
C SER A 163 -12.20 22.36 -0.63
N GLY A 164 -11.96 21.39 -1.51
CA GLY A 164 -12.61 21.24 -2.81
C GLY A 164 -13.23 19.87 -3.04
N ALA A 165 -13.90 19.72 -4.17
CA ALA A 165 -14.29 18.41 -4.68
C ALA A 165 -13.03 17.67 -5.15
N VAL A 166 -12.90 16.41 -4.79
CA VAL A 166 -11.76 15.57 -5.16
C VAL A 166 -12.29 14.35 -5.91
N ASN A 167 -11.67 14.00 -7.03
CA ASN A 167 -11.84 12.70 -7.68
C ASN A 167 -10.50 11.98 -7.67
N VAL A 168 -10.45 10.81 -7.04
CA VAL A 168 -9.24 10.01 -6.91
C VAL A 168 -9.53 8.61 -7.37
N ASP A 169 -8.66 8.12 -8.23
CA ASP A 169 -8.63 6.72 -8.60
C ASP A 169 -7.52 6.09 -7.78
N VAL A 170 -7.90 5.06 -7.01
CA VAL A 170 -7.02 4.33 -6.11
C VAL A 170 -6.89 2.91 -6.61
N TYR A 171 -5.66 2.54 -6.90
CA TYR A 171 -5.27 1.24 -7.40
C TYR A 171 -4.75 0.44 -6.23
N PHE A 172 -5.20 -0.81 -6.08
CA PHE A 172 -4.72 -1.71 -5.03
C PHE A 172 -4.18 -2.94 -5.71
N ASP A 173 -3.04 -3.41 -5.25
CA ASP A 173 -2.35 -4.51 -5.90
C ASP A 173 -1.68 -5.44 -4.89
N ASN A 174 -1.40 -6.67 -5.29
CA ASN A 174 -0.65 -7.68 -4.55
C ASN A 174 -1.11 -7.86 -3.09
N LEU A 175 -2.43 -7.79 -2.84
CA LEU A 175 -2.98 -8.20 -1.56
C LEU A 175 -2.77 -9.71 -1.43
N THR A 176 -1.81 -10.08 -0.60
CA THR A 176 -1.47 -11.46 -0.31
C THR A 176 -1.71 -11.79 1.14
N VAL A 177 -2.15 -13.02 1.38
CA VAL A 177 -2.31 -13.60 2.71
C VAL A 177 -1.60 -14.93 2.73
N ASP A 178 -0.57 -15.06 3.57
CA ASP A 178 0.20 -16.29 3.72
C ASP A 178 0.75 -16.85 2.38
N GLY A 179 1.08 -15.94 1.46
CA GLY A 179 1.59 -16.24 0.13
C GLY A 179 0.50 -16.49 -0.94
N GLU A 180 -0.78 -16.55 -0.55
CA GLU A 180 -1.90 -16.64 -1.48
C GLU A 180 -2.34 -15.24 -1.92
N VAL A 181 -2.48 -15.05 -3.22
CA VAL A 181 -2.90 -13.78 -3.83
C VAL A 181 -4.42 -13.68 -3.79
N LEU A 182 -4.94 -12.64 -3.14
CA LEU A 182 -6.37 -12.39 -2.98
C LEU A 182 -6.88 -11.25 -3.87
N LEU A 183 -6.03 -10.27 -4.14
CA LEU A 183 -6.26 -9.19 -5.08
C LEU A 183 -4.91 -8.87 -5.75
N ASP A 184 -4.91 -8.93 -7.07
CA ASP A 184 -3.78 -8.62 -7.94
C ASP A 184 -4.35 -7.84 -9.11
N ASP A 185 -3.85 -6.62 -9.25
CA ASP A 185 -4.36 -5.57 -10.11
C ASP A 185 -3.82 -5.70 -11.53
N ASP A 186 -2.71 -6.39 -11.74
CA ASP A 186 -1.99 -6.30 -13.00
C ASP A 186 -1.28 -7.61 -13.38
N THR A 187 -0.27 -7.55 -14.26
CA THR A 187 0.49 -8.73 -14.70
C THR A 187 1.93 -8.74 -14.17
N GLY A 188 2.12 -8.26 -12.94
CA GLY A 188 3.40 -8.29 -12.23
C GLY A 188 4.16 -6.97 -12.28
N THR A 189 3.48 -5.83 -12.19
CA THR A 189 4.09 -4.50 -12.07
C THR A 189 3.61 -3.81 -10.80
N ILE A 190 4.55 -3.32 -9.99
CA ILE A 190 4.25 -2.48 -8.82
C ILE A 190 4.75 -1.07 -9.08
N GLU A 191 3.85 -0.11 -9.23
CA GLU A 191 4.22 1.28 -9.50
C GLU A 191 4.50 2.09 -8.24
N VAL A 192 5.64 2.78 -8.24
CA VAL A 192 5.97 3.79 -7.25
C VAL A 192 5.79 5.15 -7.92
N PRO A 193 4.62 5.80 -7.81
CA PRO A 193 4.38 7.07 -8.49
C PRO A 193 5.29 8.20 -7.98
N GLU A 194 5.37 9.25 -8.76
CA GLU A 194 6.11 10.46 -8.42
C GLU A 194 5.51 11.20 -7.20
N PRO A 195 6.30 11.99 -6.44
CA PRO A 195 5.77 12.84 -5.37
C PRO A 195 4.90 13.97 -5.94
N ILE A 196 3.76 14.26 -5.28
CA ILE A 196 2.80 15.26 -5.76
C ILE A 196 2.47 16.28 -4.66
N GLY A 197 2.33 17.56 -5.01
CA GLY A 197 1.68 18.56 -4.16
C GLY A 197 2.32 18.85 -2.80
N GLY A 198 3.59 18.47 -2.58
CA GLY A 198 4.25 18.56 -1.27
C GLY A 198 4.09 17.33 -0.38
N PHE A 199 3.42 16.29 -0.85
CA PHE A 199 3.42 14.96 -0.25
C PHE A 199 4.68 14.18 -0.69
N PRO A 200 5.27 13.38 0.21
CA PRO A 200 6.38 12.50 -0.17
C PRO A 200 5.92 11.44 -1.18
N ALA A 201 6.83 10.97 -2.03
CA ALA A 201 6.56 9.80 -2.86
C ALA A 201 6.31 8.57 -1.97
N PRO A 202 5.54 7.58 -2.44
CA PRO A 202 5.52 6.26 -1.82
C PRO A 202 6.93 5.67 -1.73
N SER A 203 7.17 4.85 -0.72
CA SER A 203 8.47 4.20 -0.52
C SER A 203 8.68 3.13 -1.59
N ILE A 204 9.89 3.10 -2.17
CA ILE A 204 10.32 1.99 -3.02
C ILE A 204 10.45 0.71 -2.19
N GLN A 205 10.82 0.80 -0.91
CA GLN A 205 10.88 -0.38 -0.04
C GLN A 205 9.50 -0.99 0.19
N ASP A 206 8.49 -0.17 0.49
CA ASP A 206 7.13 -0.69 0.70
C ASP A 206 6.61 -1.37 -0.59
N ALA A 207 6.93 -0.82 -1.77
CA ALA A 207 6.63 -1.46 -3.06
C ALA A 207 7.37 -2.80 -3.26
N ILE A 208 8.67 -2.86 -2.91
CA ILE A 208 9.44 -4.12 -2.93
C ILE A 208 8.82 -5.13 -1.96
N ASP A 209 8.38 -4.69 -0.79
CA ASP A 209 7.77 -5.54 0.25
C ASP A 209 6.40 -6.08 -0.19
N ALA A 210 5.66 -5.33 -1.00
CA ALA A 210 4.40 -5.75 -1.61
C ALA A 210 4.58 -6.68 -2.84
N ALA A 211 5.61 -6.45 -3.65
CA ALA A 211 5.86 -7.21 -4.87
C ALA A 211 5.94 -8.72 -4.66
N LEU A 212 5.51 -9.50 -5.65
CA LEU A 212 5.69 -10.94 -5.74
C LEU A 212 6.99 -11.30 -6.49
N PRO A 213 7.53 -12.53 -6.31
CA PRO A 213 8.66 -12.98 -7.12
C PRO A 213 8.34 -12.95 -8.63
N GLY A 214 9.18 -12.26 -9.41
CA GLY A 214 8.99 -12.07 -10.85
C GLY A 214 8.47 -10.69 -11.24
N ASP A 215 8.00 -9.91 -10.27
CA ASP A 215 7.42 -8.59 -10.54
C ASP A 215 8.46 -7.54 -10.97
N THR A 216 7.95 -6.49 -11.59
CA THR A 216 8.65 -5.27 -11.94
C THR A 216 8.21 -4.13 -11.03
N VAL A 217 9.08 -3.62 -10.17
CA VAL A 217 8.84 -2.35 -9.46
C VAL A 217 9.23 -1.19 -10.38
N LEU A 218 8.23 -0.46 -10.88
CA LEU A 218 8.39 0.67 -11.79
C LEU A 218 8.38 2.00 -11.01
N VAL A 219 9.51 2.69 -10.97
CA VAL A 219 9.69 3.89 -10.14
C VAL A 219 9.55 5.17 -10.96
N GLY A 220 8.53 5.96 -10.66
CA GLY A 220 8.25 7.27 -11.26
C GLY A 220 9.28 8.34 -10.87
N PRO A 221 9.40 9.44 -11.62
CA PRO A 221 10.30 10.56 -11.32
C PRO A 221 10.22 11.02 -9.87
N GLY A 222 11.35 11.26 -9.20
CA GLY A 222 11.29 11.66 -7.80
C GLY A 222 12.63 11.64 -7.10
N THR A 223 12.67 12.19 -5.89
CA THR A 223 13.84 12.08 -5.01
C THR A 223 13.50 11.21 -3.81
N TYR A 224 14.13 10.05 -3.72
CA TYR A 224 13.87 9.01 -2.73
C TYR A 224 15.00 9.00 -1.69
N GLY A 225 14.64 9.37 -0.46
CA GLY A 225 15.56 9.53 0.66
C GLY A 225 15.78 8.26 1.48
N GLU A 226 15.85 7.10 0.84
CA GLU A 226 15.82 5.79 1.51
C GLU A 226 16.95 4.86 1.02
N SER A 227 17.26 3.84 1.82
CA SER A 227 18.05 2.69 1.38
C SER A 227 17.15 1.48 1.32
N ILE A 228 17.23 0.74 0.22
CA ILE A 228 16.32 -0.37 -0.06
C ILE A 228 17.05 -1.71 0.00
N THR A 229 16.33 -2.75 0.41
CA THR A 229 16.76 -4.14 0.43
C THR A 229 15.86 -4.96 -0.48
N ILE A 230 16.46 -5.60 -1.48
CA ILE A 230 15.77 -6.49 -2.40
C ILE A 230 15.98 -7.92 -1.91
N ASN A 231 14.93 -8.53 -1.38
CA ASN A 231 14.94 -9.86 -0.76
C ASN A 231 14.02 -10.88 -1.45
N LYS A 232 13.43 -10.51 -2.59
CA LYS A 232 12.59 -11.41 -3.41
C LYS A 232 13.29 -11.76 -4.72
N GLU A 233 13.18 -13.03 -5.09
CA GLU A 233 13.80 -13.57 -6.30
C GLU A 233 13.11 -13.03 -7.56
N ASN A 234 13.89 -12.92 -8.64
CA ASN A 234 13.39 -12.54 -9.97
C ASN A 234 12.76 -11.13 -10.06
N LEU A 235 13.00 -10.25 -9.09
CA LEU A 235 12.50 -8.87 -9.15
C LEU A 235 13.28 -8.01 -10.15
N THR A 236 12.55 -7.20 -10.89
CA THR A 236 13.10 -6.09 -11.68
C THR A 236 12.75 -4.77 -11.02
N ILE A 237 13.74 -3.98 -10.61
CA ILE A 237 13.55 -2.62 -10.10
C ILE A 237 14.04 -1.66 -11.18
N ILE A 238 13.14 -0.86 -11.74
CA ILE A 238 13.43 -0.03 -12.91
C ILE A 238 12.83 1.37 -12.77
N SER A 239 13.54 2.40 -13.21
CA SER A 239 12.94 3.74 -13.32
C SER A 239 11.94 3.84 -14.48
N ASP A 240 11.08 4.84 -14.44
CA ASP A 240 10.07 5.20 -15.45
C ASP A 240 10.54 5.08 -16.92
N THR A 241 11.79 5.44 -17.20
CA THR A 241 12.38 5.37 -18.55
C THR A 241 13.41 4.25 -18.72
N GLY A 242 13.80 3.58 -17.64
CA GLY A 242 14.88 2.60 -17.62
C GLY A 242 16.26 3.15 -17.98
N ASP A 243 16.43 4.48 -18.05
CA ASP A 243 17.70 5.13 -18.40
C ASP A 243 17.94 6.32 -17.48
N TYR A 244 19.04 6.24 -16.71
CA TYR A 244 19.43 7.33 -15.82
C TYR A 244 19.58 8.68 -16.53
N ARG A 245 19.75 8.75 -17.85
CA ARG A 245 19.94 10.03 -18.56
C ARG A 245 18.62 10.76 -18.77
N THR A 246 17.53 10.02 -18.90
CA THR A 246 16.20 10.55 -19.21
C THR A 246 15.24 10.47 -18.04
N THR A 247 15.53 9.65 -17.03
CA THR A 247 14.72 9.57 -15.81
C THR A 247 14.77 10.85 -14.97
N GLY A 248 13.72 11.06 -14.19
CA GLY A 248 13.69 11.97 -13.04
C GLY A 248 13.99 11.30 -11.69
N VAL A 249 14.27 9.99 -11.64
CA VAL A 249 14.51 9.24 -10.39
C VAL A 249 15.90 9.49 -9.82
N ILE A 250 15.94 9.99 -8.59
CA ILE A 250 17.13 10.21 -7.77
C ILE A 250 17.00 9.40 -6.47
N LEU A 251 17.90 8.45 -6.24
CA LEU A 251 17.98 7.68 -4.99
C LEU A 251 19.14 8.21 -4.13
N LYS A 252 18.83 8.62 -2.89
CA LYS A 252 19.81 9.19 -1.93
C LYS A 252 20.31 8.20 -0.88
N GLY A 253 20.05 6.91 -1.07
CA GLY A 253 20.58 5.84 -0.24
C GLY A 253 21.26 4.74 -1.05
N THR A 254 21.26 3.54 -0.49
CA THR A 254 21.93 2.36 -1.05
C THR A 254 20.95 1.27 -1.41
N ILE A 255 21.38 0.32 -2.24
CA ILE A 255 20.63 -0.90 -2.57
C ILE A 255 21.40 -2.12 -2.05
N GLY A 256 20.79 -2.86 -1.12
CA GLY A 256 21.22 -4.19 -0.72
C GLY A 256 20.44 -5.26 -1.50
N ILE A 257 21.13 -6.24 -2.06
CA ILE A 257 20.53 -7.30 -2.88
C ILE A 257 20.79 -8.65 -2.20
N GLY A 258 19.74 -9.26 -1.66
CA GLY A 258 19.78 -10.53 -0.93
C GLY A 258 18.99 -11.66 -1.59
N ALA A 259 18.65 -11.54 -2.87
CA ALA A 259 17.91 -12.54 -3.62
C ALA A 259 18.45 -12.72 -5.05
N ASP A 260 18.21 -13.90 -5.62
CA ASP A 260 18.70 -14.29 -6.93
C ASP A 260 17.90 -13.64 -8.08
N ASN A 261 18.56 -13.50 -9.25
CA ASN A 261 17.97 -13.02 -10.51
C ASN A 261 17.37 -11.61 -10.43
N VAL A 262 17.96 -10.74 -9.61
CA VAL A 262 17.51 -9.35 -9.46
C VAL A 262 18.09 -8.45 -10.56
N LYS A 263 17.26 -7.54 -11.08
CA LYS A 263 17.68 -6.47 -11.99
C LYS A 263 17.44 -5.10 -11.36
N VAL A 264 18.43 -4.21 -11.44
CA VAL A 264 18.32 -2.81 -11.06
C VAL A 264 18.70 -1.93 -12.23
N GLN A 265 17.79 -1.08 -12.69
CA GLN A 265 18.01 -0.29 -13.91
C GLN A 265 17.51 1.16 -13.82
N GLY A 266 18.30 2.08 -14.35
CA GLY A 266 17.81 3.42 -14.70
C GLY A 266 17.84 4.47 -13.59
N PHE A 267 18.55 4.26 -12.47
CA PHE A 267 18.57 5.17 -11.32
C PHE A 267 19.73 6.16 -11.37
N LYS A 268 19.50 7.40 -10.90
CA LYS A 268 20.58 8.33 -10.51
C LYS A 268 20.82 8.22 -9.02
N PHE A 269 22.05 7.92 -8.60
CA PHE A 269 22.43 8.00 -7.21
C PHE A 269 23.08 9.35 -6.92
N GLN A 270 22.57 10.08 -5.92
CA GLN A 270 23.07 11.42 -5.57
C GLN A 270 22.98 11.65 -4.06
N ASP A 271 23.84 12.53 -3.53
CA ASP A 271 23.82 12.95 -2.12
C ASP A 271 23.71 11.79 -1.11
N ILE A 272 24.31 10.63 -1.42
CA ILE A 272 24.23 9.46 -0.53
C ILE A 272 24.88 9.82 0.80
N SER A 273 24.05 9.92 1.85
CA SER A 273 24.56 10.25 3.18
C SER A 273 25.41 9.10 3.70
N ALA A 274 26.73 9.33 3.72
CA ALA A 274 27.76 8.33 4.01
C ALA A 274 27.80 7.96 5.51
N ALA A 275 26.78 7.30 6.02
CA ALA A 275 26.84 6.63 7.32
C ALA A 275 27.41 5.21 7.16
N GLY A 276 28.68 5.11 6.76
CA GLY A 276 29.43 3.84 6.80
C GLY A 276 29.31 2.90 5.59
N TYR A 277 28.55 3.24 4.56
CA TYR A 277 28.46 2.43 3.33
C TYR A 277 29.69 2.64 2.44
N LYS A 278 30.37 1.55 2.08
CA LYS A 278 31.48 1.55 1.09
C LYS A 278 31.01 1.39 -0.35
N HIS A 279 29.74 1.01 -0.54
CA HIS A 279 29.16 0.62 -1.80
C HIS A 279 27.76 1.23 -1.95
N VAL A 280 27.42 1.66 -3.16
CA VAL A 280 26.10 2.21 -3.49
C VAL A 280 25.07 1.10 -3.75
N ILE A 281 25.52 0.04 -4.42
CA ILE A 281 24.79 -1.21 -4.62
C ILE A 281 25.70 -2.35 -4.16
N TYR A 282 25.18 -3.27 -3.37
CA TYR A 282 25.92 -4.42 -2.85
C TYR A 282 25.01 -5.64 -2.68
N THR A 283 25.60 -6.83 -2.71
CA THR A 283 24.89 -8.05 -2.33
C THR A 283 24.95 -8.22 -0.81
N SER A 284 23.83 -8.54 -0.17
CA SER A 284 23.74 -8.91 1.24
C SER A 284 23.66 -10.44 1.40
N GLU A 285 23.69 -10.94 2.63
CA GLU A 285 23.42 -12.36 2.91
C GLU A 285 21.90 -12.61 2.94
N PRO A 286 21.40 -13.74 2.37
CA PRO A 286 22.15 -14.77 1.64
C PRO A 286 22.70 -14.23 0.30
N THR A 287 23.89 -14.72 -0.11
CA THR A 287 24.55 -14.26 -1.34
C THR A 287 23.63 -14.37 -2.57
N ALA A 288 23.33 -13.23 -3.19
CA ALA A 288 22.57 -13.14 -4.43
C ALA A 288 23.38 -13.55 -5.67
N ASN A 289 22.77 -14.35 -6.54
CA ASN A 289 23.29 -14.78 -7.84
C ASN A 289 22.53 -14.09 -8.99
N TYR A 290 23.18 -13.97 -10.15
CA TYR A 290 22.55 -13.45 -11.37
C TYR A 290 21.99 -12.03 -11.25
N VAL A 291 22.71 -11.14 -10.56
CA VAL A 291 22.35 -9.73 -10.42
C VAL A 291 22.73 -8.94 -11.69
N THR A 292 21.77 -8.19 -12.23
CA THR A 292 21.97 -7.27 -13.36
C THR A 292 21.86 -5.83 -12.91
N ILE A 293 22.89 -5.03 -13.13
CA ILE A 293 22.90 -3.58 -12.86
C ILE A 293 23.11 -2.86 -14.19
N ASP A 294 22.11 -2.11 -14.67
CA ASP A 294 22.14 -1.50 -16.00
C ASP A 294 21.70 -0.03 -16.01
N ALA A 295 22.27 0.78 -16.89
CA ALA A 295 21.89 2.18 -17.10
C ALA A 295 21.68 3.00 -15.80
N ASN A 296 22.56 2.84 -14.80
CA ASN A 296 22.56 3.62 -13.56
C ASN A 296 23.69 4.66 -13.54
N SER A 297 23.53 5.77 -12.82
CA SER A 297 24.58 6.76 -12.57
C SER A 297 25.02 6.74 -11.11
N PHE A 298 26.33 6.76 -10.88
CA PHE A 298 26.97 6.77 -9.56
C PHE A 298 27.77 8.06 -9.34
#